data_AF-A0A2D7S4S6-F1
#
_entry.id   AF-A0A2D7S4S6-F1
#
_cell.length_a   1.000
_cell.length_b   1.000
_cell.length_c   1.000
_cell.angle_alpha   90.00
_cell.angle_beta   90.00
_cell.angle_gamma   90.00
#
_symmetry.space_group_name_H-M   'P 1'
#
loop_
_entity.id
_entity.type
_entity.pdbx_description
1 polymer ?
#
loop_
_entity_poly.entity_id
_entity_poly.type
_entity_poly.pdbx_seq_one_letter_code
_entity_poly.pdbx_strand_id
1 'polypeptide(L)'
;MHQYFIIFLFKLSLLIIVSTSVIAANDSIKVYDKGLDGGVRYFHVTCLNGKNTTITQKILDTSAFEQDAPEIKIEDLVPEQQSTVATTAADIKQKFLDLISTDKIDLCIISVNQKETCKKYKNINSAAKAACDLVE
;
A
#
# COMPACT_ATOMS: atom_id res chain seq x y z
N MET A 1 -45.02 -26.84 35.92
CA MET A 1 -43.84 -25.98 35.63
C MET A 1 -42.91 -26.57 34.55
N HIS A 2 -42.69 -27.88 34.51
CA HIS A 2 -41.75 -28.50 33.56
C HIS A 2 -42.08 -28.28 32.07
N GLN A 3 -43.36 -28.30 31.70
CA GLN A 3 -43.82 -28.15 30.32
C GLN A 3 -43.58 -26.74 29.74
N TYR A 4 -43.78 -25.70 30.56
CA TYR A 4 -43.49 -24.31 30.17
C TYR A 4 -41.98 -24.06 30.04
N PHE A 5 -41.19 -24.71 30.90
CA PHE A 5 -39.74 -24.65 30.85
C PHE A 5 -39.19 -25.27 29.55
N ILE A 6 -39.75 -26.40 29.11
CA ILE A 6 -39.40 -27.04 27.83
C ILE A 6 -39.76 -26.15 26.64
N ILE A 7 -40.95 -25.52 26.64
CA ILE A 7 -41.37 -24.61 25.57
C ILE A 7 -40.45 -23.38 25.50
N PHE A 8 -40.08 -22.84 26.66
CA PHE A 8 -39.15 -21.71 26.75
C PHE A 8 -37.77 -22.06 26.16
N LEU A 9 -37.22 -23.22 26.51
CA LEU A 9 -35.96 -23.72 25.95
C LEU A 9 -36.03 -23.91 24.44
N PHE A 10 -37.15 -24.44 23.93
CA PHE A 10 -37.36 -24.61 22.48
C PHE A 10 -37.39 -23.25 21.74
N LYS A 11 -38.05 -22.24 22.32
CA LYS A 11 -38.09 -20.89 21.74
C LYS A 11 -36.72 -20.20 21.81
N LEU A 12 -35.98 -20.38 22.90
CA LEU A 12 -34.63 -19.85 23.06
C LEU A 12 -33.65 -20.49 22.06
N SER A 13 -33.75 -21.80 21.85
CA SER A 13 -32.96 -22.52 20.85
C SER A 13 -33.27 -22.03 19.43
N LEU A 14 -34.54 -21.79 19.11
CA LEU A 14 -34.93 -21.26 17.79
C LEU A 14 -34.29 -19.88 17.53
N LEU A 15 -34.23 -19.02 18.54
CA LEU A 15 -33.66 -17.66 18.43
C LEU A 15 -32.15 -17.68 18.10
N ILE A 16 -31.42 -18.62 18.69
CA ILE A 16 -29.97 -18.76 18.46
C ILE A 16 -29.69 -19.23 17.02
N ILE A 17 -30.54 -20.07 16.43
CA ILE A 17 -30.34 -20.58 15.07
C ILE A 17 -30.47 -19.48 14.00
N VAL A 18 -31.32 -18.47 14.21
CA VAL A 18 -31.48 -17.34 13.26
C VAL A 18 -30.39 -16.29 13.39
N SER A 19 -29.51 -16.40 14.39
CA SER A 19 -28.48 -15.41 14.71
C SER A 19 -27.11 -15.73 14.11
N THR A 20 -27.02 -16.70 13.18
CA THR A 20 -25.76 -16.99 12.50
C THR A 20 -25.40 -15.83 11.57
N SER A 21 -24.37 -15.07 11.95
CA SER A 21 -23.79 -14.04 11.10
C SER A 21 -23.32 -14.66 9.78
N VAL A 22 -23.80 -14.14 8.65
CA VAL A 22 -23.28 -14.52 7.33
C VAL A 22 -21.85 -14.00 7.23
N ILE A 23 -20.88 -14.89 7.43
CA ILE A 23 -19.48 -14.63 7.04
C ILE A 23 -19.46 -14.81 5.52
N ALA A 24 -19.70 -13.73 4.78
CA ALA A 24 -19.49 -13.75 3.34
C ALA A 24 -18.00 -13.93 3.09
N ALA A 25 -17.62 -15.10 2.57
CA ALA A 25 -16.29 -15.26 1.98
C ALA A 25 -16.14 -14.19 0.89
N ASN A 26 -15.00 -13.49 0.85
CA ASN A 26 -14.75 -12.60 -0.26
C ASN A 26 -14.36 -13.47 -1.46
N ASP A 27 -15.17 -13.48 -2.52
CA ASP A 27 -14.89 -14.26 -3.75
C ASP A 27 -13.75 -13.66 -4.60
N SER A 28 -13.20 -12.51 -4.20
CA SER A 28 -12.15 -11.80 -4.92
C SER A 28 -11.24 -11.02 -3.97
N ILE A 29 -9.95 -10.94 -4.30
CA ILE A 29 -9.03 -9.99 -3.66
C ILE A 29 -9.44 -8.56 -4.05
N LYS A 30 -9.71 -7.71 -3.06
CA LYS A 30 -10.09 -6.31 -3.29
C LYS A 30 -8.90 -5.41 -2.94
N VAL A 31 -8.56 -4.50 -3.84
CA VAL A 31 -7.48 -3.53 -3.65
C VAL A 31 -8.07 -2.13 -3.66
N TYR A 32 -7.85 -1.38 -2.60
CA TYR A 32 -8.31 -0.01 -2.44
C TYR A 32 -7.13 0.93 -2.34
N ASP A 33 -7.07 1.92 -3.22
CA ASP A 33 -6.10 2.99 -3.13
C ASP A 33 -6.49 3.94 -1.98
N LYS A 34 -5.55 4.15 -1.05
CA LYS A 34 -5.70 5.06 0.08
C LYS A 34 -5.09 6.44 -0.19
N GLY A 35 -4.42 6.61 -1.33
CA GLY A 35 -3.77 7.85 -1.72
C GLY A 35 -2.28 7.87 -1.39
N LEU A 36 -1.70 9.05 -1.58
CA LEU A 36 -0.28 9.35 -1.40
C LEU A 36 -0.07 10.12 -0.10
N ASP A 37 0.84 9.64 0.73
CA ASP A 37 1.29 10.32 1.96
C ASP A 37 2.81 10.22 2.06
N GLY A 38 3.49 11.34 2.33
CA GLY A 38 4.95 11.38 2.47
C GLY A 38 5.75 10.81 1.29
N GLY A 39 5.21 10.85 0.07
CA GLY A 39 5.84 10.25 -1.12
C GLY A 39 5.65 8.74 -1.27
N VAL A 40 4.86 8.13 -0.39
CA VAL A 40 4.49 6.71 -0.41
C VAL A 40 2.99 6.58 -0.70
N ARG A 41 2.64 5.80 -1.71
CA ARG A 41 1.24 5.50 -2.04
C ARG A 41 0.81 4.23 -1.33
N TYR A 42 -0.34 4.28 -0.67
CA TYR A 42 -0.82 3.19 0.18
C TYR A 42 -1.99 2.47 -0.50
N PHE A 43 -1.95 1.14 -0.48
CA PHE A 43 -3.02 0.28 -0.97
C PHE A 43 -3.47 -0.66 0.14
N HIS A 44 -4.77 -0.64 0.43
CA HIS A 44 -5.41 -1.58 1.33
C HIS A 44 -5.92 -2.78 0.55
N VAL A 45 -5.47 -3.98 0.92
CA VAL A 45 -5.82 -5.23 0.24
C VAL A 45 -6.66 -6.09 1.19
N THR A 46 -7.83 -6.49 0.74
CA THR A 46 -8.69 -7.46 1.43
C THR A 46 -8.62 -8.80 0.71
N CYS A 47 -8.18 -9.83 1.43
CA CYS A 47 -7.97 -11.18 0.91
C CYS A 47 -9.24 -12.02 0.97
N LEU A 48 -9.23 -13.17 0.29
CA LEU A 48 -10.39 -14.08 0.18
C LEU A 48 -10.85 -14.60 1.55
N ASN A 49 -9.89 -14.83 2.46
CA ASN A 49 -10.11 -15.24 3.85
C ASN A 49 -10.62 -14.11 4.77
N GLY A 50 -10.92 -12.93 4.22
CA GLY A 50 -11.36 -11.76 4.98
C GLY A 50 -10.26 -11.03 5.74
N LYS A 51 -9.02 -11.52 5.71
CA LYS A 51 -7.87 -10.83 6.31
C LYS A 51 -7.49 -9.62 5.45
N ASN A 52 -7.02 -8.57 6.12
CA ASN A 52 -6.59 -7.34 5.46
C ASN A 52 -5.07 -7.21 5.55
N THR A 53 -4.47 -6.65 4.51
CA THR A 53 -3.04 -6.34 4.43
C THR A 53 -2.81 -5.03 3.69
N THR A 54 -1.62 -4.47 3.81
CA THR A 54 -1.25 -3.17 3.22
C THR A 54 -0.03 -3.33 2.33
N ILE A 55 -0.13 -2.72 1.15
CA ILE A 55 0.96 -2.61 0.18
C ILE A 55 1.30 -1.13 0.01
N THR A 56 2.59 -0.82 -0.04
CA THR A 56 3.10 0.53 -0.25
C THR A 56 3.90 0.60 -1.53
N GLN A 57 3.79 1.73 -2.22
CA GLN A 57 4.60 2.08 -3.38
C GLN A 57 5.37 3.36 -3.08
N LYS A 58 6.70 3.30 -3.08
CA LYS A 58 7.51 4.51 -2.99
C LYS A 58 7.52 5.19 -4.36
N ILE A 59 7.01 6.42 -4.42
CA ILE A 59 6.96 7.22 -5.67
C ILE A 59 8.03 8.31 -5.64
N LEU A 60 8.29 8.89 -4.46
CA LEU A 60 9.41 9.80 -4.26
C LEU A 60 10.48 9.13 -3.39
N ASP A 61 11.68 8.97 -3.93
CA ASP A 61 12.88 8.74 -3.13
C ASP A 61 13.36 10.07 -2.57
N THR A 62 12.81 10.46 -1.41
CA THR A 62 13.30 11.64 -0.67
C THR A 62 14.69 11.39 -0.06
N SER A 63 15.18 10.14 -0.07
CA SER A 63 16.55 9.79 0.31
C SER A 63 17.63 10.44 -0.57
N ALA A 64 17.25 10.93 -1.76
CA ALA A 64 18.14 11.73 -2.62
C ALA A 64 18.25 13.20 -2.20
N PHE A 65 17.46 13.67 -1.22
CA PHE A 65 17.49 15.04 -0.69
C PHE A 65 18.13 15.14 0.70
N GLU A 66 18.61 14.03 1.27
CA GLU A 66 19.38 14.00 2.53
C GLU A 66 20.91 14.12 2.32
N GLN A 67 21.35 14.66 1.18
CA GLN A 67 22.74 15.07 0.99
C GLN A 67 22.82 16.59 0.86
N ASP A 68 23.41 17.19 1.90
CA ASP A 68 23.89 18.57 2.01
C ASP A 68 23.03 19.62 1.32
N ALA A 69 22.19 20.30 2.11
CA ALA A 69 21.89 21.69 1.80
C ALA A 69 23.17 22.49 2.02
N PRO A 70 23.87 22.99 0.97
CA PRO A 70 24.90 23.98 1.21
C PRO A 70 24.18 25.24 1.66
N GLU A 71 24.56 25.76 2.82
CA GLU A 71 24.14 27.07 3.31
C GLU A 71 24.60 28.12 2.28
N ILE A 72 23.68 28.55 1.39
CA ILE A 72 23.98 29.55 0.36
C ILE A 72 24.16 30.90 1.07
N LYS A 73 25.42 31.30 1.28
CA LYS A 73 25.77 32.69 1.59
C LYS A 73 25.50 33.52 0.34
N ILE A 74 24.53 34.42 0.46
CA ILE A 74 24.08 35.35 -0.58
C ILE A 74 25.16 36.44 -0.74
N GLU A 75 26.24 36.19 -1.47
CA GLU A 75 27.16 37.28 -1.81
C GLU A 75 27.88 37.20 -3.16
N ASP A 76 27.60 36.21 -4.02
CA ASP A 76 28.10 36.21 -5.40
C ASP A 76 26.96 36.07 -6.42
N LEU A 77 26.36 37.21 -6.78
CA LEU A 77 25.50 37.37 -7.94
C LEU A 77 26.28 38.11 -9.04
N VAL A 78 26.98 37.39 -9.93
CA VAL A 78 27.34 37.85 -11.28
C VAL A 78 27.22 36.66 -12.25
N PRO A 79 26.67 36.85 -13.47
CA PRO A 79 25.93 35.81 -14.17
C PRO A 79 26.76 35.12 -15.26
N GLU A 80 26.95 33.81 -15.16
CA GLU A 80 27.42 33.01 -16.30
C GLU A 80 27.07 31.54 -16.18
N GLN A 81 25.78 31.17 -16.24
CA GLN A 81 25.38 29.75 -16.28
C GLN A 81 24.16 29.54 -17.19
N GLN A 82 24.39 29.59 -18.50
CA GLN A 82 23.43 29.07 -19.49
C GLN A 82 23.64 27.57 -19.79
N SER A 83 24.76 26.96 -19.35
CA SER A 83 25.07 25.54 -19.63
C SER A 83 24.61 24.56 -18.56
N THR A 84 24.41 25.00 -17.31
CA THR A 84 24.10 24.12 -16.17
C THR A 84 22.61 23.76 -16.07
N VAL A 85 21.71 24.67 -16.45
CA VAL A 85 20.26 24.43 -16.33
C VAL A 85 19.78 23.40 -17.37
N ALA A 86 20.36 23.42 -18.58
CA ALA A 86 20.01 22.49 -19.65
C ALA A 86 20.43 21.05 -19.34
N THR A 87 21.60 20.85 -18.72
CA THR A 87 22.06 19.53 -18.28
C THR A 87 21.23 19.01 -17.11
N THR A 88 20.90 19.86 -16.12
CA THR A 88 20.00 19.45 -15.03
C THR A 88 18.60 19.08 -15.53
N ALA A 89 18.03 19.81 -16.49
CA ALA A 89 16.73 19.46 -17.07
C ALA A 89 16.78 18.16 -17.88
N ALA A 90 17.89 17.89 -18.59
CA ALA A 90 18.09 16.64 -19.32
C ALA A 90 18.19 15.44 -18.38
N ASP A 91 18.90 15.56 -17.26
CA ASP A 91 19.03 14.51 -16.26
C ASP A 91 17.70 14.23 -15.55
N ILE A 92 16.94 15.27 -15.21
CA ILE A 92 15.59 15.11 -14.64
C ILE A 92 14.66 14.41 -15.64
N LYS A 93 14.74 14.77 -16.93
CA LYS A 93 13.95 14.12 -17.98
C LYS A 93 14.33 12.65 -18.17
N GLN A 94 15.63 12.32 -18.16
CA GLN A 94 16.09 10.93 -18.26
C GLN A 94 15.64 10.11 -17.04
N LYS A 95 15.79 10.66 -15.83
CA LYS A 95 15.31 10.00 -14.60
C LYS A 95 13.80 9.76 -14.62
N PHE A 96 13.03 10.70 -15.16
CA PHE A 96 11.59 10.54 -15.34
C PHE A 96 11.26 9.46 -16.39
N LEU A 97 12.01 9.39 -17.48
CA LEU A 97 11.86 8.33 -18.49
C LEU A 97 12.19 6.95 -17.91
N ASP A 98 13.25 6.82 -17.11
CA ASP A 98 13.61 5.55 -16.44
C ASP A 98 12.53 5.13 -15.43
N LEU A 99 11.95 6.08 -14.68
CA LEU A 99 10.85 5.83 -13.76
C LEU A 99 9.58 5.32 -14.46
N ILE A 100 9.31 5.78 -15.69
CA ILE A 100 8.15 5.34 -16.48
C ILE A 100 8.47 4.06 -17.27
N SER A 101 9.71 3.87 -17.69
CA SER A 101 10.14 2.76 -18.57
C SER A 101 10.39 1.45 -17.82
N THR A 102 10.35 1.45 -16.49
CA THR A 102 10.49 0.21 -15.73
C THR A 102 9.15 -0.53 -15.73
N ASP A 103 9.06 -1.62 -16.49
CA ASP A 103 7.88 -2.53 -16.56
C ASP A 103 7.48 -3.16 -15.20
N LYS A 104 8.27 -2.91 -14.16
CA LYS A 104 8.09 -3.43 -12.81
C LYS A 104 8.09 -2.29 -11.82
N ILE A 105 7.09 -2.28 -10.95
CA ILE A 105 6.94 -1.33 -9.86
C ILE A 105 7.53 -1.91 -8.57
N ASP A 106 8.33 -1.12 -7.87
CA ASP A 106 8.80 -1.44 -6.53
C ASP A 106 7.63 -1.27 -5.55
N LEU A 107 7.19 -2.39 -4.98
CA LEU A 107 6.14 -2.43 -3.97
C LEU A 107 6.63 -3.15 -2.72
N CYS A 108 6.24 -2.63 -1.57
CA CYS A 108 6.56 -3.21 -0.29
C CYS A 108 5.31 -3.74 0.39
N ILE A 109 5.42 -4.93 0.98
CA ILE A 109 4.33 -5.58 1.70
C ILE A 109 4.63 -5.47 3.20
N ILE A 110 3.68 -4.94 3.95
CA ILE A 110 3.76 -4.84 5.42
C ILE A 110 3.19 -6.13 6.00
N SER A 111 4.05 -6.99 6.52
CA SER A 111 3.62 -8.23 7.17
C SER A 111 3.15 -8.00 8.61
N VAL A 112 2.44 -8.96 9.19
CA VAL A 112 1.90 -8.93 10.57
C VAL A 112 2.97 -8.60 11.63
N ASN A 113 4.23 -8.98 11.38
CA ASN A 113 5.37 -8.69 12.26
C ASN A 113 6.01 -7.29 12.03
N GLN A 114 5.35 -6.39 11.30
CA GLN A 114 5.85 -5.07 10.89
C GLN A 114 7.15 -5.09 10.06
N LYS A 115 7.56 -6.26 9.57
CA LYS A 115 8.66 -6.38 8.63
C LYS A 115 8.17 -6.03 7.24
N GLU A 116 8.69 -4.95 6.69
CA GLU A 116 8.45 -4.49 5.32
C GLU A 116 9.31 -5.31 4.36
N THR A 117 8.70 -5.99 3.39
CA THR A 117 9.41 -6.73 2.34
C THR A 117 9.15 -6.09 0.99
N CYS A 118 10.16 -5.40 0.45
CA CYS A 118 10.09 -4.72 -0.85
C CYS A 118 10.57 -5.63 -1.98
N LYS A 119 9.78 -5.74 -3.05
CA LYS A 119 10.14 -6.47 -4.27
C LYS A 119 9.59 -5.75 -5.50
N LYS A 120 10.21 -6.03 -6.66
CA LYS A 120 9.73 -5.57 -7.97
C LYS A 120 8.60 -6.47 -8.46
N TYR A 121 7.42 -5.90 -8.66
CA TYR A 121 6.25 -6.60 -9.20
C TYR A 121 5.86 -6.05 -10.55
N LYS A 122 5.26 -6.90 -11.40
CA LYS A 122 4.72 -6.47 -12.70
C LYS A 122 3.58 -5.45 -12.57
N ASN A 123 2.76 -5.60 -11.53
CA ASN A 123 1.62 -4.72 -11.25
C ASN A 123 1.14 -4.91 -9.80
N ILE A 124 0.25 -4.01 -9.37
CA ILE A 124 -0.33 -4.00 -8.01
C ILE A 124 -1.08 -5.31 -7.73
N ASN A 125 -1.78 -5.87 -8.71
CA ASN A 125 -2.55 -7.11 -8.53
C ASN A 125 -1.63 -8.31 -8.20
N SER A 126 -0.46 -8.38 -8.81
CA SER A 126 0.52 -9.43 -8.53
C SER A 126 1.09 -9.30 -7.11
N ALA A 127 1.31 -8.07 -6.66
CA ALA A 127 1.73 -7.80 -5.28
C ALA A 127 0.61 -8.07 -4.28
N ALA A 128 -0.64 -7.72 -4.60
CA ALA A 128 -1.83 -8.01 -3.79
C ALA A 128 -2.02 -9.51 -3.57
N LYS A 129 -1.82 -10.30 -4.63
CA LYS A 129 -1.82 -11.76 -4.51
C LYS A 129 -0.72 -12.26 -3.58
N ALA A 130 0.53 -11.85 -3.80
CA ALA A 130 1.65 -12.24 -2.95
C ALA A 130 1.46 -11.80 -1.48
N ALA A 131 0.85 -10.64 -1.24
CA ALA A 131 0.54 -10.15 0.10
C ALA A 131 -0.53 -10.99 0.79
N CYS A 132 -1.52 -11.47 0.03
CA CYS A 132 -2.52 -12.40 0.56
C CYS A 132 -1.95 -13.78 0.86
N ASP A 133 -1.05 -14.29 0.01
CA ASP A 133 -0.37 -15.57 0.23
C ASP A 133 0.51 -15.56 1.51
N LEU A 134 0.98 -14.38 1.95
CA LEU A 134 1.75 -14.21 3.19
C LEU A 134 0.89 -14.12 4.46
N VAL A 135 -0.40 -13.82 4.30
CA VAL A 135 -1.33 -13.57 5.40
C VAL A 135 -2.31 -14.74 5.58
N GLU A 136 -2.40 -15.66 4.61
CA GLU A 136 -3.11 -16.95 4.70
C GLU A 136 -2.72 -17.72 5.96
#